data_AF-A0A519W1C6-F1
#
_entry.id   AF-A0A519W1C6-F1
#
_cell.length_a   1.000
_cell.length_b   1.000
_cell.length_c   1.000
_cell.angle_alpha   90.00
_cell.angle_beta   90.00
_cell.angle_gamma   90.00
#
_symmetry.space_group_name_H-M   'P 1'
#
loop_
_entity.id
_entity.type
_entity.pdbx_description
1 polymer ?
#
loop_
_entity_poly.entity_id
_entity_poly.type
_entity_poly.pdbx_seq_one_letter_code
_entity_poly.pdbx_strand_id
1 'polypeptide(L)' 'MQVTISKLTLILILFSVHVLHAQNNDTRDPIVSVSEGRLQGRKLKSGIAVFKGVPYAESPVADLR' A
#
# COMPACT_ATOMS: atom_id res chain seq x y z
N MET A 1 37.54 -19.81 23.27
CA MET A 1 37.31 -18.81 22.20
C MET A 1 36.30 -19.24 21.12
N GLN A 2 35.64 -20.41 21.24
CA GLN A 2 34.66 -20.89 20.25
C GLN A 2 33.22 -20.43 20.54
N VAL A 3 32.88 -20.28 21.82
CA VAL A 3 31.52 -19.97 22.31
C VAL A 3 31.08 -18.53 21.98
N THR A 4 32.03 -17.59 21.90
CA THR A 4 31.78 -16.18 21.55
C THR A 4 31.40 -16.01 20.08
N ILE A 5 32.02 -16.78 19.18
CA ILE A 5 31.75 -16.74 17.73
C ILE A 5 30.33 -17.26 17.45
N SER A 6 29.90 -18.32 18.14
CA SER A 6 28.54 -18.90 18.00
C SER A 6 27.42 -17.98 18.49
N LYS A 7 27.65 -17.18 19.53
CA LYS A 7 26.66 -16.19 20.01
C LYS A 7 26.55 -15.00 19.07
N LEU A 8 27.67 -14.55 18.51
CA LEU A 8 27.70 -13.44 17.55
C LEU A 8 26.95 -13.78 16.26
N THR A 9 27.12 -15.00 15.73
CA THR A 9 26.39 -15.45 14.54
C THR A 9 24.89 -15.56 14.79
N LEU A 10 24.47 -16.05 15.97
CA LEU A 10 23.06 -16.11 16.33
C LEU A 10 22.40 -14.72 16.39
N ILE A 11 23.08 -13.73 16.99
CA ILE A 11 22.60 -12.35 17.06
C ILE A 11 22.46 -11.74 15.66
N LEU A 12 23.42 -12.01 14.77
CA LEU A 12 23.41 -11.51 13.40
C LEU A 12 22.25 -12.10 12.57
N ILE A 13 21.97 -13.39 12.76
CA ILE A 13 20.81 -14.06 12.14
C ILE A 13 19.50 -13.47 12.65
N LEU A 14 19.36 -13.32 13.98
CA LEU A 14 18.17 -12.72 14.58
C LEU A 14 17.95 -11.30 14.07
N PHE A 15 18.99 -10.47 13.97
CA PHE A 15 18.88 -9.11 13.46
C PHE A 15 18.42 -9.08 11.99
N SER A 16 18.93 -9.99 11.15
CA SER A 16 18.53 -10.12 9.74
C SER A 16 17.04 -10.46 9.57
N VAL A 17 16.47 -11.31 10.42
CA VAL A 17 15.04 -11.67 10.39
C VAL A 17 14.13 -10.49 10.76
N HIS A 18 14.60 -9.56 11.60
CA HIS A 18 13.83 -8.37 11.98
C HIS A 18 13.75 -7.32 10.85
N VAL A 19 14.81 -7.18 10.04
CA VAL A 19 14.83 -6.21 8.92
C VAL A 19 13.82 -6.57 7.82
N LEU A 20 13.55 -7.86 7.60
CA LEU A 20 12.61 -8.32 6.57
C LEU A 20 11.14 -8.00 6.89
N HIS A 21 10.75 -7.85 8.16
CA HIS A 21 9.34 -7.68 8.54
C HIS A 21 8.78 -6.25 8.32
N ALA A 22 9.59 -5.29 7.86
CA ALA A 22 9.20 -3.88 7.76
C ALA A 22 8.71 -3.41 6.37
N GLN A 23 8.57 -4.29 5.37
CA GLN A 23 8.45 -3.88 3.97
C GLN A 23 7.02 -3.86 3.37
N ASN A 24 5.95 -4.07 4.14
CA ASN A 24 4.58 -4.14 3.58
C ASN A 24 3.80 -2.82 3.61
N ASN A 25 4.50 -1.69 3.65
CA ASN A 25 3.86 -0.39 3.46
C ASN A 25 3.77 -0.13 1.96
N ASP A 26 2.79 -0.72 1.29
CA ASP A 26 2.50 -0.39 -0.11
C ASP A 26 2.17 1.11 -0.17
N THR A 27 3.17 1.90 -0.59
CA THR A 27 3.14 3.36 -0.67
C THR A 27 2.44 3.85 -1.94
N ARG A 28 2.04 2.93 -2.82
CA ARG A 28 1.37 3.28 -4.07
C ARG A 28 -0.08 3.61 -3.79
N ASP A 29 -0.57 4.60 -4.52
CA ASP A 29 -1.98 4.92 -4.52
C ASP A 29 -2.78 3.77 -5.15
N PRO A 30 -3.94 3.40 -4.57
CA PRO A 30 -4.71 2.25 -5.02
C PRO A 30 -5.33 2.52 -6.38
N ILE A 31 -5.31 1.51 -7.25
CA ILE A 31 -5.95 1.53 -8.56
C ILE A 31 -7.00 0.44 -8.60
N VAL A 32 -8.21 0.77 -9.03
CA VAL A 32 -9.32 -0.18 -9.19
C VAL A 32 -9.87 -0.11 -10.61
N SER A 33 -10.38 -1.24 -11.10
CA SER A 33 -11.10 -1.33 -12.37
C SER A 33 -12.60 -1.36 -12.12
N VAL A 34 -13.34 -0.57 -12.88
CA VAL A 34 -14.81 -0.52 -12.94
C VAL A 34 -15.25 -0.77 -14.39
N SER A 35 -16.55 -0.87 -14.66
CA SER A 35 -17.09 -1.10 -16.00
C SER A 35 -16.64 -0.05 -17.02
N GLU A 36 -16.47 1.19 -16.57
CA GLU A 36 -16.13 2.35 -17.40
C GLU A 36 -14.63 2.59 -17.55
N GLY A 37 -13.77 1.84 -16.82
CA GLY A 37 -12.32 1.98 -16.91
C GLY A 37 -11.60 1.83 -15.58
N ARG A 38 -10.54 2.62 -15.37
CA ARG A 38 -9.69 2.56 -14.18
C ARG A 38 -9.75 3.86 -13.38
N LEU A 39 -9.84 3.72 -12.07
CA LEU A 39 -9.83 4.82 -11.11
C LEU A 39 -8.58 4.74 -10.24
N GLN A 40 -7.91 5.87 -10.03
CA GLN A 40 -6.83 6.01 -9.05
C GLN A 40 -7.37 6.73 -7.82
N GLY A 41 -7.22 6.11 -6.66
CA GLY A 41 -7.61 6.65 -5.36
C GLY A 41 -6.42 7.22 -4.61
N ARG A 42 -6.61 7.44 -3.31
CA ARG A 42 -5.54 7.81 -2.37
C ARG A 42 -5.58 6.88 -1.17
N LYS A 43 -4.42 6.40 -0.74
CA LYS A 43 -4.28 5.66 0.52
C LYS A 43 -4.07 6.63 1.68
N LEU A 44 -4.99 6.63 2.64
CA LEU A 44 -4.84 7.43 3.86
C LEU A 44 -3.87 6.76 4.83
N LYS A 45 -3.33 7.55 5.78
CA LYS A 45 -2.47 7.03 6.87
C LYS A 45 -3.19 5.98 7.73
N SER A 46 -4.53 6.03 7.78
CA SER A 46 -5.36 5.02 8.45
C SER A 46 -5.41 3.67 7.72
N GLY A 47 -4.81 3.56 6.53
CA GLY A 47 -4.88 2.37 5.67
C GLY A 47 -6.12 2.32 4.77
N ILE A 48 -7.05 3.27 4.91
CA ILE A 48 -8.27 3.35 4.11
C ILE A 48 -7.95 3.91 2.72
N ALA A 49 -8.46 3.24 1.67
CA ALA A 49 -8.45 3.74 0.30
C ALA A 49 -9.66 4.64 0.03
N VAL A 50 -9.43 5.82 -0.53
CA VAL A 50 -10.50 6.80 -0.83
C VAL A 50 -10.47 7.18 -2.31
N PHE A 51 -11.63 7.12 -2.96
CA PHE A 51 -11.83 7.51 -4.35
C PHE A 51 -12.87 8.65 -4.38
N LYS A 52 -12.47 9.84 -4.84
CA LYS A 52 -13.32 11.04 -4.85
C LYS A 52 -13.61 11.48 -6.28
N GLY A 53 -14.76 12.12 -6.49
CA GLY A 53 -15.12 12.68 -7.79
C GLY A 53 -15.36 11.63 -8.86
N VAL A 54 -15.73 10.40 -8.48
CA VAL A 54 -16.07 9.34 -9.43
C VAL A 54 -17.39 9.72 -10.11
N PRO A 55 -17.41 9.90 -11.45
CA PRO A 55 -18.65 10.16 -12.15
C PRO A 55 -19.55 8.92 -12.07
N TYR A 56 -20.80 9.13 -11.67
CA TYR A 56 -21.81 8.07 -11.57
C TYR A 56 -22.94 8.24 -12.60
N ALA A 57 -22.96 9.39 -13.27
CA ALA A 57 -23.93 9.76 -14.29
C ALA A 57 -23.27 10.77 -15.23
N GLU A 58 -23.92 11.00 -16.37
CA GLU A 58 -23.56 12.09 -17.27
C GLU A 58 -23.78 13.45 -16.60
N SER A 59 -22.93 14.43 -16.92
CA SER A 59 -23.07 15.79 -16.38
C SER A 59 -24.42 16.40 -16.78
N PRO A 60 -25.23 16.93 -15.85
CA PRO A 60 -26.57 17.43 -16.14
C PRO A 60 -26.52 18.84 -16.75
N VAL A 61 -26.01 18.93 -17.98
CA VAL A 61 -25.82 20.18 -18.72
C VAL A 61 -26.55 20.12 -20.07
N ALA A 62 -26.77 21.29 -20.69
CA ALA A 62 -27.49 21.41 -21.96
C ALA A 62 -28.86 20.72 -21.91
N ASP A 63 -29.10 19.77 -22.82
CA ASP A 63 -30.38 19.08 -22.98
C ASP A 63 -30.72 18.12 -21.81
N LEU A 64 -29.75 17.86 -20.91
CA LEU A 64 -29.94 17.05 -19.70
C LEU A 64 -30.40 17.87 -18.48
N ARG A 65 -30.55 19.20 -18.62
CA ARG A 65 -30.99 20.08 -17.53
C ARG A 65 -32.52 20.14 -17.39
#